data_AF-A0A662DG22-F1
#
_entry.id   AF-A0A662DG22-F1
#
_cell.length_a   1.000
_cell.length_b   1.000
_cell.length_c   1.000
_cell.angle_alpha   90.00
_cell.angle_beta   90.00
_cell.angle_gamma   90.00
#
_symmetry.space_group_name_H-M   'P 1'
#
loop_
_entity.id
_entity.type
_entity.pdbx_description
1 polymer ?
#
loop_
_entity_poly.entity_id
_entity_poly.type
_entity_poly.pdbx_seq_one_letter_code
_entity_poly.pdbx_strand_id
1 'polypeptide(L)'
;LFGGSVTELIRRKPTVVVSDDGIRSGGASDAGVIDMGSIEAITSGTMTDPYDGSIREQLIVVSKAGGGFAADLSGVTGESDTMYIDAHDWSTSVTDVALAAQGAHDHFMRVVAARDYEPPTVVWKTTVDQPEPVDSPDAPDEDSGGRVE
;
A
#
# COMPACT_ATOMS: atom_id res chain seq x y z
N LEU A 1 -45.27 24.30 1.51
CA LEU A 1 -45.05 22.91 1.96
C LEU A 1 -44.41 22.16 0.80
N PHE A 2 -43.08 22.29 0.65
CA PHE A 2 -42.33 21.63 -0.42
C PHE A 2 -41.80 20.30 0.11
N GLY A 3 -42.31 19.20 -0.45
CA GLY A 3 -41.82 17.84 -0.26
C GLY A 3 -40.50 17.65 -1.00
N GLY A 4 -39.42 18.17 -0.43
CA GLY A 4 -38.07 17.81 -0.82
C GLY A 4 -37.78 16.39 -0.34
N SER A 5 -37.59 15.49 -1.30
CA SER A 5 -37.36 14.07 -1.13
C SER A 5 -36.26 13.74 -0.10
N VAL A 6 -36.60 12.99 0.94
CA VAL A 6 -35.67 12.36 1.90
C VAL A 6 -34.87 11.21 1.24
N THR A 7 -35.10 10.95 -0.05
CA THR A 7 -34.51 9.82 -0.79
C THR A 7 -33.11 10.12 -1.34
N GLU A 8 -32.63 11.37 -1.28
CA GLU A 8 -31.38 11.77 -1.95
C GLU A 8 -30.08 11.59 -1.13
N LEU A 9 -30.15 11.32 0.19
CA LEU A 9 -28.96 11.43 1.06
C LEU A 9 -28.36 10.12 1.62
N ILE A 10 -28.91 8.94 1.29
CA ILE A 10 -28.57 7.66 1.97
C ILE A 10 -27.61 6.76 1.17
N ARG A 11 -27.22 7.10 -0.07
CA ARG A 11 -26.39 6.21 -0.90
C ARG A 11 -25.26 6.90 -1.65
N ARG A 12 -24.34 7.54 -0.93
CA ARG A 12 -22.99 7.77 -1.50
C ARG A 12 -22.10 6.63 -1.07
N LYS A 13 -21.87 5.69 -1.98
CA LYS A 13 -20.91 4.59 -1.81
C LYS A 13 -19.52 5.20 -1.57
N PRO A 14 -18.95 5.14 -0.36
CA PRO A 14 -17.59 5.61 -0.16
C PRO A 14 -16.67 4.70 -0.98
N THR A 15 -16.10 5.22 -2.06
CA THR A 15 -15.18 4.46 -2.91
C THR A 15 -13.76 4.72 -2.44
N VAL A 16 -13.12 3.84 -1.68
CA VAL A 16 -11.74 4.09 -1.25
C VAL A 16 -10.78 3.87 -2.41
N VAL A 17 -9.89 4.85 -2.63
CA VAL A 17 -8.77 4.75 -3.56
C VAL A 17 -7.48 4.81 -2.75
N VAL A 18 -6.66 3.78 -2.90
CA VAL A 18 -5.32 3.68 -2.31
C VAL A 18 -4.31 3.95 -3.42
N SER A 19 -3.37 4.86 -3.16
CA SER A 19 -2.31 5.25 -4.10
C SER A 19 -1.02 5.56 -3.36
N ASP A 20 0.09 5.71 -4.07
CA ASP A 20 1.39 6.05 -3.46
C ASP A 20 1.36 7.38 -2.70
N ASP A 21 0.49 8.31 -3.10
CA ASP A 21 0.33 9.62 -2.47
C ASP A 21 -0.52 9.56 -1.18
N GLY A 22 -1.31 8.50 -0.98
CA GLY A 22 -2.26 8.45 0.12
C GLY A 22 -3.54 7.68 -0.13
N ILE A 23 -4.43 7.77 0.86
CA ILE A 23 -5.78 7.19 0.85
C ILE A 23 -6.79 8.31 0.60
N ARG A 24 -7.74 8.07 -0.31
CA ARG A 24 -8.82 9.00 -0.66
C ARG A 24 -10.17 8.30 -0.54
N SER A 25 -11.19 8.97 0.00
CA SER A 25 -12.58 8.49 -0.08
C SER A 25 -13.26 9.08 -1.32
N GLY A 26 -13.91 8.24 -2.11
CA GLY A 26 -14.48 8.58 -3.39
C GLY A 26 -15.94 8.98 -3.25
N GLY A 27 -16.27 10.18 -3.73
CA GLY A 27 -17.62 10.73 -3.74
C GLY A 27 -17.70 12.24 -4.02
N ALA A 28 -16.59 12.96 -3.89
CA ALA A 28 -16.45 14.36 -4.31
C ALA A 28 -15.00 14.60 -4.76
N SER A 29 -14.81 15.44 -5.77
CA SER A 29 -13.48 15.87 -6.28
C SER A 29 -12.65 16.66 -5.26
N ASP A 30 -13.17 16.85 -4.05
CA ASP A 30 -12.59 17.61 -2.94
C ASP A 30 -12.47 16.77 -1.66
N ALA A 31 -12.68 15.45 -1.74
CA ALA A 31 -12.43 14.58 -0.60
C ALA A 31 -10.93 14.58 -0.27
N GLY A 32 -10.59 15.00 0.94
CA GLY A 32 -9.21 15.16 1.40
C GLY A 32 -8.36 13.90 1.19
N VAL A 33 -7.08 14.10 0.94
CA VAL A 33 -6.10 13.01 0.81
C VAL A 33 -5.46 12.79 2.18
N ILE A 34 -5.50 11.55 2.66
CA ILE A 34 -4.72 11.13 3.82
C ILE A 34 -3.33 10.76 3.30
N ASP A 35 -2.35 11.62 3.57
CA ASP A 35 -0.95 11.41 3.20
C ASP A 35 -0.40 10.11 3.79
N MET A 36 0.34 9.31 3.01
CA MET A 36 0.92 8.06 3.51
C MET A 36 1.86 8.29 4.71
N GLY A 37 2.56 9.42 4.77
CA GLY A 37 3.46 9.76 5.85
C GLY A 37 2.77 10.18 7.15
N SER A 38 1.47 10.53 7.12
CA SER A 38 0.69 10.85 8.33
C SER A 38 0.04 9.62 8.96
N ILE A 39 0.05 8.49 8.25
CA ILE A 39 -0.51 7.21 8.72
C ILE A 39 0.48 6.53 9.66
N GLU A 40 -0.04 5.99 10.76
CA GLU A 40 0.67 5.12 11.69
C GLU A 40 0.37 3.64 11.41
N ALA A 41 -0.91 3.31 11.19
CA ALA A 41 -1.33 1.94 10.92
C ALA A 41 -2.57 1.89 10.02
N ILE A 42 -2.67 0.82 9.24
CA ILE A 42 -3.85 0.50 8.43
C ILE A 42 -4.22 -0.94 8.73
N THR A 43 -5.47 -1.19 9.12
CA THR A 43 -5.98 -2.52 9.44
C THR A 43 -7.42 -2.68 8.96
N SER A 44 -7.93 -3.90 8.90
CA SER A 44 -9.35 -4.17 8.69
C SER A 44 -9.99 -4.69 9.97
N GLY A 45 -11.26 -4.39 10.18
CA GLY A 45 -12.02 -4.93 11.30
C GLY A 45 -13.49 -5.09 10.96
N THR A 46 -14.26 -5.50 11.98
CA THR A 46 -15.72 -5.60 11.89
C THR A 46 -16.38 -4.81 13.01
N MET A 47 -17.54 -4.24 12.72
CA MET A 47 -18.39 -3.54 13.67
C MET A 47 -19.79 -4.15 13.64
N THR A 48 -20.44 -4.24 14.79
CA THR A 48 -21.87 -4.54 14.85
C THR A 48 -22.66 -3.25 14.62
N ASP A 49 -23.52 -3.23 13.61
CA ASP A 49 -24.44 -2.14 13.33
C ASP A 49 -25.45 -1.99 14.50
N PRO A 50 -25.52 -0.83 15.17
CA PRO A 50 -26.41 -0.64 16.31
C PRO A 50 -27.90 -0.60 15.93
N TYR A 51 -28.25 -0.44 14.65
CA TYR A 51 -29.62 -0.31 14.17
C TYR A 51 -30.26 -1.65 13.82
N ASP A 52 -29.52 -2.56 13.19
CA ASP A 52 -30.02 -3.86 12.73
C ASP A 52 -29.26 -5.09 13.26
N GLY A 53 -28.15 -4.87 13.99
CA GLY A 53 -27.33 -5.93 14.55
C GLY A 53 -26.47 -6.69 13.52
N SER A 54 -26.43 -6.22 12.27
CA SER A 54 -25.58 -6.81 11.23
C SER A 54 -24.10 -6.59 11.52
N ILE A 55 -23.26 -7.52 11.06
CA ILE A 55 -21.80 -7.36 11.10
C ILE A 55 -21.39 -6.63 9.83
N ARG A 56 -20.78 -5.45 10.00
CA ARG A 56 -20.21 -4.65 8.91
C ARG A 56 -18.70 -4.72 8.93
N GLU A 57 -18.12 -4.81 7.75
CA GLU A 57 -16.68 -4.73 7.55
C GLU A 57 -16.24 -3.27 7.46
N GLN A 58 -15.08 -2.95 8.03
CA GLN A 58 -14.56 -1.60 8.04
C GLN A 58 -13.04 -1.56 7.85
N LEU A 59 -12.58 -0.57 7.08
CA LEU A 59 -11.16 -0.22 7.01
C LEU A 59 -10.86 0.77 8.14
N ILE A 60 -9.81 0.48 8.90
CA ILE A 60 -9.38 1.25 10.07
C ILE A 60 -8.03 1.88 9.73
N VAL A 61 -7.97 3.21 9.70
CA VAL A 61 -6.75 3.97 9.45
C VAL A 61 -6.41 4.75 10.71
N VAL A 62 -5.21 4.56 11.26
CA VAL A 62 -4.71 5.26 12.44
C VAL A 62 -3.69 6.29 11.95
N SER A 63 -3.84 7.55 12.34
CA SER A 63 -2.85 8.59 12.07
C SER A 63 -1.83 8.66 13.20
N LYS A 64 -0.64 9.17 12.87
CA LYS A 64 0.38 9.50 13.87
C LYS A 64 -0.17 10.55 14.83
N ALA A 65 0.25 10.50 16.09
CA ALA A 65 -0.19 11.43 17.13
C ALA A 65 -0.14 12.91 16.68
N GLY A 66 -1.28 13.59 16.78
CA GLY A 66 -1.42 15.00 16.37
C GLY A 66 -1.56 15.22 14.87
N GLY A 67 -1.57 14.14 14.08
CA GLY A 67 -1.75 14.14 12.64
C GLY A 67 -3.18 14.48 12.25
N GLY A 68 -4.17 13.97 12.99
CA GLY A 68 -5.60 14.29 12.85
C GLY A 68 -6.18 14.04 11.46
N PHE A 69 -7.32 13.36 11.35
CA PHE A 69 -7.98 13.27 10.06
C PHE A 69 -8.84 14.51 9.80
N ALA A 70 -8.78 15.06 8.58
CA ALA A 70 -9.71 16.10 8.16
C ALA A 70 -11.14 15.53 8.23
N ALA A 71 -12.01 16.19 8.98
CA ALA A 71 -13.35 15.70 9.34
C ALA A 71 -14.33 15.56 8.15
N ASP A 72 -13.94 15.97 6.94
CA ASP A 72 -14.82 16.09 5.77
C ASP A 72 -14.85 14.86 4.85
N LEU A 73 -14.42 13.69 5.32
CA LEU A 73 -14.54 12.46 4.54
C LEU A 73 -15.95 11.85 4.72
N SER A 74 -16.74 11.84 3.65
CA SER A 74 -18.08 11.24 3.67
C SER A 74 -18.00 9.73 3.92
N GLY A 75 -18.86 9.20 4.81
CA GLY A 75 -18.89 7.77 5.15
C GLY A 75 -17.83 7.36 6.18
N VAL A 76 -17.26 8.34 6.87
CA VAL A 76 -16.21 8.14 7.86
C VAL A 76 -16.69 8.54 9.24
N THR A 77 -16.46 7.69 10.23
CA THR A 77 -16.49 8.07 11.64
C THR A 77 -15.04 8.21 12.11
N GLY A 78 -14.72 9.36 12.72
CA GLY A 78 -13.40 9.68 13.23
C GLY A 78 -13.41 9.85 14.74
N GLU A 79 -12.55 9.11 15.44
CA GLU A 79 -12.01 9.54 16.72
C GLU A 79 -10.66 10.21 16.43
N SER A 80 -10.20 11.16 17.26
CA SER A 80 -9.11 12.11 16.96
C SER A 80 -7.98 11.62 16.02
N ASP A 81 -7.46 10.41 16.26
CA ASP A 81 -6.37 9.80 15.49
C ASP A 81 -6.77 8.48 14.78
N THR A 82 -8.05 8.10 14.75
CA THR A 82 -8.53 6.86 14.12
C THR A 82 -9.74 7.11 13.22
N MET A 83 -9.62 6.63 11.99
CA MET A 83 -10.64 6.68 10.96
C MET A 83 -11.24 5.31 10.73
N TYR A 84 -12.56 5.24 10.69
CA TYR A 84 -13.30 4.03 10.31
C TYR A 84 -14.04 4.30 9.00
N ILE A 85 -13.83 3.46 8.01
CA ILE A 85 -14.46 3.56 6.68
C ILE A 85 -15.30 2.31 6.44
N ASP A 86 -16.59 2.49 6.25
CA ASP A 86 -17.53 1.38 5.99
C ASP A 86 -17.26 0.72 4.63
N ALA A 87 -17.08 -0.61 4.65
CA ALA A 87 -16.80 -1.43 3.47
C ALA A 87 -18.03 -2.20 2.96
N HIS A 88 -19.22 -1.99 3.53
CA HIS A 88 -20.45 -2.75 3.24
C HIS A 88 -20.79 -2.91 1.75
N ASP A 89 -20.46 -1.92 0.91
CA ASP A 89 -20.77 -1.89 -0.52
C ASP A 89 -19.53 -2.04 -1.43
N TRP A 90 -18.38 -2.42 -0.88
CA TRP A 90 -17.15 -2.52 -1.67
C TRP A 90 -17.18 -3.74 -2.60
N SER A 91 -16.64 -3.56 -3.80
CA SER A 91 -16.45 -4.67 -4.75
C SER A 91 -15.27 -5.57 -4.41
N THR A 92 -14.38 -5.08 -3.54
CA THR A 92 -13.14 -5.74 -3.10
C THR A 92 -13.23 -5.95 -1.60
N SER A 93 -12.74 -7.09 -1.09
CA SER A 93 -12.77 -7.35 0.35
C SER A 93 -11.99 -6.29 1.13
N VAL A 94 -12.47 -5.93 2.32
CA VAL A 94 -11.80 -4.93 3.15
C VAL A 94 -10.38 -5.37 3.54
N THR A 95 -10.17 -6.68 3.70
CA THR A 95 -8.87 -7.26 4.04
C THR A 95 -7.88 -7.12 2.89
N ASP A 96 -8.29 -7.34 1.65
CA ASP A 96 -7.41 -7.14 0.48
C ASP A 96 -7.02 -5.66 0.34
N VAL A 97 -7.98 -4.75 0.57
CA VAL A 97 -7.71 -3.31 0.56
C VAL A 97 -6.73 -2.93 1.68
N ALA A 98 -6.92 -3.46 2.89
CA ALA A 98 -6.01 -3.21 4.01
C ALA A 98 -4.59 -3.73 3.71
N LEU A 99 -4.45 -4.92 3.15
CA LEU A 99 -3.14 -5.50 2.77
C LEU A 99 -2.45 -4.67 1.68
N ALA A 100 -3.20 -4.25 0.65
CA ALA A 100 -2.66 -3.39 -0.40
C ALA A 100 -2.21 -2.03 0.16
N ALA A 101 -3.00 -1.43 1.05
CA ALA A 101 -2.68 -0.16 1.68
C ALA A 101 -1.50 -0.25 2.64
N GLN A 102 -1.38 -1.34 3.40
CA GLN A 102 -0.18 -1.63 4.20
C GLN A 102 1.06 -1.77 3.31
N GLY A 103 0.96 -2.49 2.19
CA GLY A 103 2.07 -2.61 1.24
C GLY A 103 2.50 -1.26 0.66
N ALA A 104 1.55 -0.38 0.33
CA ALA A 104 1.84 0.97 -0.13
C ALA A 104 2.50 1.83 0.96
N HIS A 105 2.00 1.77 2.19
CA HIS A 105 2.59 2.46 3.34
C HIS A 105 4.02 2.00 3.63
N ASP A 106 4.26 0.69 3.67
CA ASP A 106 5.60 0.12 3.88
C ASP A 106 6.57 0.52 2.78
N HIS A 107 6.10 0.53 1.52
CA HIS A 107 6.90 0.99 0.40
C HIS A 107 7.27 2.47 0.54
N PHE A 108 6.30 3.32 0.86
CA PHE A 108 6.53 4.75 1.10
C PHE A 108 7.57 4.97 2.20
N MET A 109 7.44 4.29 3.33
CA MET A 109 8.37 4.42 4.45
C MET A 109 9.79 4.00 4.08
N ARG A 110 9.96 2.95 3.25
CA ARG A 110 11.28 2.57 2.72
C ARG A 110 11.88 3.63 1.81
N VAL A 111 11.07 4.24 0.94
CA VAL A 111 11.53 5.30 0.03
C VAL A 111 11.96 6.55 0.82
N VAL A 112 11.20 6.94 1.85
CA VAL A 112 11.57 8.04 2.74
C VAL A 112 12.89 7.73 3.46
N ALA A 113 13.00 6.55 4.08
CA ALA A 113 14.23 6.14 4.78
C ALA A 113 15.45 6.08 3.85
N ALA A 114 15.27 5.69 2.59
CA ALA A 114 16.35 5.68 1.59
C ALA A 114 16.81 7.08 1.15
N ARG A 115 15.92 8.08 1.18
CA ARG A 115 16.29 9.48 0.90
C ARG A 115 17.12 10.09 2.03
N ASP A 116 16.82 9.71 3.26
CA ASP A 116 17.54 10.15 4.46
C ASP A 116 18.77 9.29 4.76
N TYR A 117 19.09 8.34 3.87
CA TYR A 117 20.25 7.47 4.02
C TYR A 117 21.55 8.23 3.77
N GLU A 118 22.31 8.46 4.84
CA GLU A 118 23.69 8.89 4.72
C GLU A 118 24.57 7.69 4.31
N PRO A 119 25.33 7.78 3.21
CA PRO A 119 26.21 6.69 2.78
C PRO A 119 27.19 6.33 3.91
N PRO A 120 27.50 5.03 4.07
CA PRO A 120 28.41 4.61 5.12
C PRO A 120 29.78 5.25 4.87
N THR A 121 30.30 5.93 5.89
CA THR A 121 31.61 6.60 5.84
C THR A 121 32.78 5.63 5.70
N VAL A 122 32.54 4.32 5.92
CA VAL A 122 33.54 3.26 5.76
C VAL A 122 33.14 2.37 4.58
N VAL A 123 33.82 2.57 3.45
CA VAL A 123 33.76 1.65 2.29
C VAL A 123 34.90 0.65 2.42
N TRP A 124 34.59 -0.60 2.71
CA TRP A 124 35.57 -1.68 2.61
C TRP A 124 35.86 -1.97 1.14
N LYS A 125 37.04 -1.58 0.65
CA LYS A 125 37.55 -2.03 -0.65
C LYS A 125 38.15 -3.42 -0.46
N THR A 126 37.45 -4.43 -0.97
CA THR A 126 38.05 -5.75 -1.22
C THR A 126 38.65 -5.73 -2.62
N THR A 127 39.97 -5.87 -2.71
CA THR A 127 40.64 -6.20 -3.96
C THR A 127 40.58 -7.71 -4.10
N VAL A 128 39.91 -8.21 -5.13
CA VAL A 128 40.02 -9.62 -5.50
C VAL A 128 41.21 -9.72 -6.44
N ASP A 129 42.33 -10.25 -5.96
CA ASP A 129 43.42 -10.68 -6.83
C ASP A 129 42.93 -11.88 -7.64
N GLN A 130 42.43 -11.62 -8.85
CA GLN A 130 42.19 -12.69 -9.79
C GLN A 130 43.55 -13.20 -10.29
N PRO A 131 43.86 -14.50 -10.10
CA PRO A 131 45.04 -15.07 -10.73
C PRO A 131 44.91 -14.96 -12.25
N GLU A 132 46.04 -14.79 -12.94
CA GLU A 132 46.06 -14.73 -14.39
C GLU A 132 45.35 -15.97 -14.98
N PRO A 133 44.53 -15.81 -16.03
CA PRO A 133 43.87 -16.93 -16.66
C PRO A 133 44.93 -17.94 -17.10
N VAL A 134 44.86 -19.15 -16.56
CA VAL A 134 45.71 -20.26 -17.00
C VAL A 134 45.26 -20.64 -18.41
N ASP A 135 46.14 -20.48 -19.40
CA ASP A 135 45.94 -21.02 -20.74
C ASP A 135 45.59 -22.50 -20.61
N SER A 136 44.37 -22.86 -21.00
CA SER A 136 43.92 -24.24 -21.00
C SER A 136 44.76 -25.00 -22.03
N PRO A 137 45.32 -26.18 -21.71
CA PRO A 137 46.05 -26.96 -22.70
C PRO A 137 45.10 -27.34 -23.85
N ASP A 138 45.60 -27.19 -25.07
CA ASP A 138 44.90 -27.44 -26.33
C ASP A 138 44.02 -28.69 -26.27
N ALA A 139 42.77 -28.54 -26.72
CA ALA A 139 41.87 -29.66 -26.92
C ALA A 139 42.51 -30.66 -27.91
N PRO A 140 42.42 -31.99 -27.67
CA PRO A 140 42.97 -32.96 -28.61
C PRO A 140 42.21 -32.90 -29.94
N ASP A 141 42.97 -32.84 -31.03
CA ASP A 141 42.48 -32.88 -32.41
C ASP A 141 41.52 -34.06 -32.62
N GLU A 142 40.33 -33.78 -33.18
CA GLU A 142 39.37 -34.81 -33.57
C GLU A 142 39.99 -35.70 -34.65
N ASP A 143 40.25 -36.95 -34.27
CA ASP A 143 40.64 -38.05 -35.15
C ASP A 143 39.65 -38.17 -36.30
N SER A 144 40.12 -37.82 -37.50
CA SER A 144 39.36 -37.87 -38.75
C SER A 144 39.04 -39.33 -39.08
N GLY A 145 37.84 -39.77 -38.71
CA GLY A 145 37.30 -41.08 -39.05
C GLY A 145 37.37 -41.37 -40.54
N GLY A 146 38.29 -42.28 -40.90
CA GLY A 146 38.39 -42.85 -42.24
C GLY A 146 37.14 -43.66 -42.59
N ARG A 147 36.47 -43.26 -43.66
CA ARG A 147 35.44 -44.06 -44.34
C ARG A 147 36.15 -44.98 -45.33
N VAL A 148 36.13 -46.27 -45.05
CA VAL A 148 36.49 -47.33 -46.01
C VAL A 148 35.18 -47.88 -46.58
N GLU A 149 35.18 -48.09 -47.90
CA GLU A 149 34.07 -48.64 -48.70
C GLU A 149 33.56 -50.01 -48.23
#